data_AF-A0A960JYQ6-F1
#
_entry.id   AF-A0A960JYQ6-F1
#
_cell.length_a   1.000
_cell.length_b   1.000
_cell.length_c   1.000
_cell.angle_alpha   90.00
_cell.angle_beta   90.00
_cell.angle_gamma   90.00
#
_symmetry.space_group_name_H-M   'P 1'
#
loop_
_entity.id
_entity.type
_entity.pdbx_description
1 polymer ?
#
loop_
_entity_poly.entity_id
_entity_poly.type
_entity_poly.pdbx_seq_one_letter_code
_entity_poly.pdbx_strand_id
1 'polypeptide(L)'
;MYVSPKSPRRSFDLAAVGIAAFCLLLLRGTASCEAGTTAGTVTEASDIVAKVDGQAIPYQELAAAMAAQLQQLDLQRQELLLQGLDQIVERKLLENEARRRQITVEALLEAEVENKIQPVSQEEVEAWYRDNQARIGRP
;
A
#
# COMPACT_ATOMS: atom_id res chain seq x y z
N MET A 1 -62.97 15.54 12.05
CA MET A 1 -61.57 16.03 12.03
C MET A 1 -60.77 14.99 11.26
N TYR A 2 -60.12 15.21 10.12
CA TYR A 2 -59.45 16.38 9.55
C TYR A 2 -59.73 16.47 8.04
N VAL A 3 -59.72 17.71 7.55
CA VAL A 3 -60.22 18.22 6.27
C VAL A 3 -59.14 18.08 5.18
N SER A 4 -59.49 17.57 4.00
CA SER A 4 -58.75 17.83 2.74
C SER A 4 -58.75 19.33 2.46
N PRO A 5 -57.72 19.98 1.85
CA PRO A 5 -57.41 19.63 0.45
C PRO A 5 -56.00 20.05 -0.09
N LYS A 6 -55.78 19.66 -1.36
CA LYS A 6 -55.11 20.38 -2.46
C LYS A 6 -53.58 20.58 -2.42
N SER A 7 -52.93 19.99 -3.43
CA SER A 7 -51.58 20.22 -3.97
C SER A 7 -51.37 21.67 -4.47
N PRO A 8 -50.24 22.09 -5.12
CA PRO A 8 -48.97 21.42 -5.46
C PRO A 8 -47.71 22.29 -5.16
N ARG A 9 -46.49 21.76 -5.43
CA ARG A 9 -45.49 22.40 -6.33
C ARG A 9 -44.14 21.65 -6.39
N ARG A 10 -43.81 21.26 -7.63
CA ARG A 10 -42.51 21.40 -8.33
C ARG A 10 -41.53 20.22 -8.32
N SER A 11 -41.30 19.75 -9.56
CA SER A 11 -40.07 19.19 -10.18
C SER A 11 -39.54 17.88 -9.60
N PHE A 12 -39.80 16.73 -10.24
CA PHE A 12 -39.21 16.21 -11.50
C PHE A 12 -37.68 16.19 -11.39
N ASP A 13 -36.93 15.11 -11.57
CA ASP A 13 -37.20 13.77 -12.09
C ASP A 13 -35.86 12.99 -12.07
N LEU A 14 -35.90 11.69 -12.37
CA LEU A 14 -34.81 10.92 -13.02
C LEU A 14 -33.54 10.60 -12.20
N ALA A 15 -33.56 9.51 -11.41
CA ALA A 15 -32.30 8.82 -11.04
C ALA A 15 -32.46 7.31 -10.76
N ALA A 16 -33.52 6.63 -11.22
CA ALA A 16 -33.83 5.27 -10.76
C ALA A 16 -33.98 4.19 -11.86
N VAL A 17 -33.73 4.49 -13.14
CA VAL A 17 -34.00 3.53 -14.25
C VAL A 17 -32.73 2.83 -14.79
N GLY A 18 -31.53 3.16 -14.29
CA GLY A 18 -30.27 2.63 -14.80
C GLY A 18 -29.92 1.18 -14.43
N ILE A 19 -30.63 0.53 -13.51
CA ILE A 19 -30.25 -0.80 -12.97
C ILE A 19 -30.99 -1.96 -13.66
N ALA A 20 -32.04 -1.68 -14.43
CA ALA A 20 -32.86 -2.73 -15.07
C ALA A 20 -32.41 -3.15 -16.47
N ALA A 21 -31.44 -2.46 -17.10
CA ALA A 21 -30.97 -2.77 -18.46
C ALA A 21 -29.67 -3.60 -18.51
N PHE A 22 -28.99 -3.80 -17.38
CA PHE A 22 -27.73 -4.57 -17.33
C PHE A 22 -27.95 -6.08 -17.11
N CYS A 23 -29.14 -6.49 -16.64
CA CYS A 23 -29.50 -7.90 -16.41
C CYS A 23 -30.21 -8.59 -17.58
N LEU A 24 -30.42 -7.91 -18.71
CA LEU A 24 -31.02 -8.48 -19.92
C LEU A 24 -30.04 -8.51 -21.12
N LEU A 25 -28.74 -8.67 -20.84
CA LEU A 25 -27.70 -8.87 -21.85
C LEU A 25 -26.71 -10.00 -21.47
N LEU A 26 -27.12 -10.93 -20.60
CA LEU A 26 -26.32 -12.08 -20.14
C LEU A 26 -27.07 -13.41 -20.32
N LEU A 27 -27.68 -13.64 -21.50
CA LEU A 27 -28.32 -14.93 -21.79
C LEU A 27 -28.44 -15.28 -23.29
N ARG A 28 -27.32 -15.25 -24.03
CA ARG A 28 -27.10 -15.96 -25.32
C ARG A 28 -25.60 -16.29 -25.40
N GLY A 29 -25.15 -17.53 -25.17
CA GLY A 29 -25.03 -18.60 -26.19
C GLY A 29 -23.84 -18.30 -27.13
N THR A 30 -22.83 -19.13 -27.39
CA THR A 30 -22.66 -20.59 -27.32
C THR A 30 -21.16 -20.94 -27.33
N ALA A 31 -20.87 -22.16 -26.89
CA ALA A 31 -19.57 -22.81 -26.83
C ALA A 31 -18.67 -22.68 -28.08
N SER A 32 -17.38 -22.43 -27.83
CA SER A 32 -16.30 -23.00 -28.64
C SER A 32 -15.25 -23.53 -27.67
N CYS A 33 -15.16 -24.86 -27.59
CA CYS A 33 -14.20 -25.57 -26.77
C CYS A 33 -12.98 -25.82 -27.66
N GLU A 34 -12.06 -24.85 -27.73
CA GLU A 34 -10.73 -25.10 -28.27
C GLU A 34 -9.85 -25.61 -27.13
N ALA A 35 -9.68 -26.93 -27.12
CA ALA A 35 -8.72 -27.62 -26.27
C ALA A 35 -7.30 -27.26 -26.70
N GLY A 36 -6.80 -26.13 -26.18
CA GLY A 36 -5.39 -25.80 -26.16
C GLY A 36 -4.65 -26.65 -25.11
N THR A 37 -4.49 -27.94 -25.39
CA THR A 37 -3.51 -28.77 -24.66
C THR A 37 -2.12 -28.46 -25.22
N THR A 38 -1.49 -27.47 -24.63
CA THR A 38 -0.07 -27.55 -24.28
C THR A 38 0.04 -27.20 -22.81
N ALA A 39 -0.57 -28.06 -21.98
CA ALA A 39 -0.02 -28.32 -20.67
C ALA A 39 1.43 -28.71 -20.92
N GLY A 40 2.33 -27.75 -20.76
CA GLY A 40 3.73 -28.03 -20.50
C GLY A 40 3.70 -28.97 -19.32
N THR A 41 3.91 -30.25 -19.60
CA THR A 41 4.31 -31.23 -18.61
C THR A 41 5.62 -30.70 -18.06
N VAL A 42 5.54 -29.87 -17.03
CA VAL A 42 6.61 -29.82 -16.03
C VAL A 42 6.55 -31.20 -15.43
N THR A 43 7.33 -32.09 -16.02
CA THR A 43 7.60 -33.42 -15.54
C THR A 43 7.92 -33.30 -14.06
N GLU A 44 6.96 -33.71 -13.22
CA GLU A 44 7.11 -33.96 -11.78
C GLU A 44 8.04 -35.16 -11.55
N ALA A 45 9.28 -35.03 -12.00
CA ALA A 45 10.40 -35.89 -11.68
C ALA A 45 11.63 -35.01 -11.95
N SER A 46 12.15 -34.24 -11.00
CA SER A 46 12.46 -34.63 -9.63
C SER A 46 12.64 -33.38 -8.77
N ASP A 47 11.65 -33.03 -7.97
CA ASP A 47 11.84 -32.03 -6.90
C ASP A 47 12.47 -32.68 -5.66
N ILE A 48 13.47 -33.55 -5.90
CA ILE A 48 14.26 -34.23 -4.88
C ILE A 48 15.50 -33.38 -4.68
N VAL A 49 15.60 -32.74 -3.52
CA VAL A 49 16.73 -31.85 -3.19
C VAL A 49 17.94 -32.61 -2.66
N ALA A 50 17.72 -33.80 -2.10
CA ALA A 50 18.78 -34.66 -1.59
C ALA A 50 18.33 -36.12 -1.49
N LYS A 51 19.29 -37.02 -1.33
CA LYS A 51 19.04 -38.40 -0.91
C LYS A 51 19.95 -38.75 0.28
N VAL A 52 19.42 -39.42 1.30
CA VAL A 52 20.16 -39.93 2.45
C VAL A 52 19.92 -41.43 2.53
N ASP A 53 20.97 -42.24 2.45
CA ASP A 53 20.89 -43.71 2.43
C ASP A 53 19.89 -44.28 1.40
N GLY A 54 19.75 -43.60 0.26
CA GLY A 54 18.83 -43.98 -0.80
C GLY A 54 17.39 -43.48 -0.61
N GLN A 55 17.03 -42.93 0.56
CA GLN A 55 15.77 -42.24 0.78
C GLN A 55 15.83 -40.85 0.14
N ALA A 56 14.85 -40.53 -0.70
CA ALA A 56 14.73 -39.22 -1.31
C ALA A 56 14.11 -38.21 -0.34
N ILE A 57 14.68 -37.01 -0.30
CA ILE A 57 14.14 -35.84 0.41
C ILE A 57 13.58 -34.90 -0.66
N PRO A 58 12.25 -34.74 -0.74
CA PRO A 58 11.64 -33.77 -1.64
C PRO A 58 11.80 -32.34 -1.10
N TYR A 59 11.86 -31.35 -1.99
CA TYR A 59 11.92 -29.93 -1.61
C TYR A 59 10.75 -29.54 -0.71
N GLN A 60 9.55 -30.08 -0.96
CA GLN A 60 8.35 -29.79 -0.17
C GLN A 60 8.52 -30.18 1.31
N GLU A 61 9.20 -31.28 1.60
CA GLU A 61 9.52 -31.70 2.97
C GLU A 61 10.51 -30.72 3.63
N LEU A 62 11.56 -30.33 2.91
CA LEU A 62 12.51 -29.32 3.37
C LEU A 62 11.83 -27.95 3.61
N ALA A 63 11.01 -27.50 2.67
CA ALA A 63 10.29 -26.24 2.74
C ALA A 63 9.30 -26.24 3.90
N ALA A 64 8.60 -27.35 4.14
CA ALA A 64 7.72 -27.51 5.30
C ALA A 64 8.51 -27.45 6.62
N ALA A 65 9.67 -28.11 6.70
CA ALA A 65 10.54 -28.06 7.87
C ALA A 65 11.11 -26.66 8.13
N MET A 66 11.28 -25.84 7.08
CA MET A 66 11.82 -24.48 7.14
C MET A 66 10.75 -23.38 7.06
N ALA A 67 9.46 -23.73 7.10
CA ALA A 67 8.37 -22.82 6.75
C ALA A 67 8.37 -21.53 7.58
N ALA A 68 8.62 -21.63 8.89
CA ALA A 68 8.67 -20.47 9.77
C ALA A 68 9.84 -19.52 9.43
N GLN A 69 11.03 -20.06 9.14
CA GLN A 69 12.20 -19.28 8.78
C GLN A 69 12.02 -18.62 7.41
N LEU A 70 11.46 -19.36 6.45
CA LEU A 70 11.15 -18.82 5.12
C LEU A 70 10.11 -17.70 5.20
N GLN A 71 9.05 -17.88 6.01
CA GLN A 71 8.06 -16.84 6.25
C GLN A 71 8.67 -15.60 6.90
N GLN A 72 9.60 -15.77 7.85
CA GLN A 72 10.30 -14.65 8.46
C GLN A 72 11.13 -13.87 7.44
N LEU A 73 11.85 -14.56 6.55
CA LEU A 73 12.61 -13.91 5.48
C LEU A 73 11.71 -13.17 4.50
N ASP A 74 10.54 -13.71 4.18
CA ASP A 74 9.56 -13.03 3.34
C ASP A 74 9.02 -11.78 4.01
N LEU A 75 8.71 -11.82 5.31
CA LEU A 75 8.29 -10.63 6.06
C LEU A 75 9.38 -9.55 6.06
N GLN A 76 10.64 -9.93 6.29
CA GLN A 76 11.78 -9.01 6.21
C GLN A 76 11.94 -8.41 4.82
N ARG A 77 11.77 -9.23 3.76
CA ARG A 77 11.79 -8.74 2.38
C ARG A 77 10.69 -7.71 2.16
N GLN A 78 9.47 -7.99 2.60
CA GLN A 78 8.34 -7.06 2.42
C GLN A 78 8.55 -5.76 3.17
N GLU A 79 9.08 -5.82 4.39
CA GLU A 79 9.41 -4.62 5.17
C GLU A 79 10.43 -3.74 4.43
N LEU A 80 11.51 -4.33 3.91
CA LEU A 80 12.52 -3.58 3.13
C LEU A 80 11.92 -2.98 1.85
N LEU A 81 11.04 -3.71 1.17
CA LEU A 81 10.37 -3.20 -0.03
C LEU A 81 9.45 -2.02 0.30
N LEU A 82 8.71 -2.08 1.41
CA LEU A 82 7.85 -0.99 1.86
C LEU A 82 8.67 0.24 2.25
N GLN A 83 9.73 0.08 3.03
CA GLN A 83 10.63 1.18 3.39
C GLN A 83 11.25 1.84 2.15
N GLY A 84 11.71 1.06 1.18
CA GLY A 84 12.25 1.58 -0.07
C GLY A 84 11.18 2.27 -0.93
N LEU A 85 9.97 1.73 -0.95
CA LEU A 85 8.84 2.34 -1.66
C LEU A 85 8.49 3.71 -1.05
N ASP A 86 8.40 3.80 0.27
CA ASP A 86 8.09 5.05 0.97
C ASP A 86 9.10 6.14 0.63
N GLN A 87 10.40 5.83 0.69
CA GLN A 87 11.47 6.77 0.31
C GLN A 87 11.37 7.23 -1.17
N ILE A 88 11.01 6.32 -2.07
CA ILE A 88 10.82 6.65 -3.49
C ILE A 88 9.59 7.56 -3.67
N VAL A 89 8.50 7.27 -2.97
CA VAL A 89 7.27 8.06 -3.02
C VAL A 89 7.53 9.46 -2.48
N GLU A 90 8.12 9.60 -1.29
CA GLU A 90 8.47 10.89 -0.69
C GLU A 90 9.31 11.74 -1.64
N ARG A 91 10.39 11.17 -2.20
CA ARG A 91 11.24 11.87 -3.18
C ARG A 91 10.44 12.32 -4.40
N LYS A 92 9.63 11.43 -4.99
CA LYS A 92 8.82 11.77 -6.17
C LYS A 92 7.80 12.86 -5.88
N LEU A 93 7.19 12.88 -4.71
CA LEU A 93 6.25 13.92 -4.31
C LEU A 93 6.95 15.28 -4.24
N LEU A 94 8.11 15.35 -3.60
CA LEU A 94 8.92 16.57 -3.52
C LEU A 94 9.38 17.04 -4.92
N GLU A 95 9.93 16.14 -5.73
CA GLU A 95 10.37 16.44 -7.10
C GLU A 95 9.22 16.96 -7.97
N ASN A 96 8.04 16.36 -7.87
CA ASN A 96 6.87 16.76 -8.64
C ASN A 96 6.36 18.13 -8.19
N GLU A 97 6.35 18.41 -6.89
CA GLU A 97 5.93 19.69 -6.34
C GLU A 97 6.90 20.82 -6.74
N ALA A 98 8.19 20.58 -6.58
CA ALA A 98 9.25 21.49 -6.98
C ALA A 98 9.15 21.80 -8.48
N ARG A 99 8.96 20.76 -9.32
CA ARG A 99 8.75 20.91 -10.77
C ARG A 99 7.48 21.71 -11.08
N ARG A 100 6.37 21.46 -10.37
CA ARG A 100 5.11 22.20 -10.54
C ARG A 100 5.29 23.69 -10.24
N ARG A 101 6.12 24.03 -9.26
CA ARG A 101 6.44 25.41 -8.87
C ARG A 101 7.66 25.99 -9.61
N GLN A 102 8.32 25.21 -10.46
CA GLN A 102 9.53 25.59 -11.20
C GLN A 102 10.70 26.03 -10.29
N ILE A 103 10.83 25.40 -9.12
CA ILE A 103 11.92 25.61 -8.17
C ILE A 103 12.68 24.29 -7.92
N THR A 104 13.80 24.35 -7.20
CA THR A 104 14.51 23.13 -6.75
C THR A 104 13.83 22.52 -5.52
N VAL A 105 14.14 21.26 -5.22
CA VAL A 105 13.61 20.59 -4.02
C VAL A 105 14.13 21.27 -2.75
N GLU A 106 15.37 21.72 -2.75
CA GLU A 106 16.00 22.43 -1.62
C GLU A 106 15.26 23.75 -1.34
N ALA A 107 14.96 24.54 -2.38
CA ALA A 107 14.20 25.77 -2.23
C ALA A 107 12.76 25.52 -1.74
N LEU A 108 12.15 24.40 -2.14
CA LEU A 108 10.84 23.98 -1.62
C LEU A 108 10.92 23.65 -0.12
N LEU A 109 11.96 22.94 0.31
CA LEU A 109 12.15 22.58 1.72
C LEU A 109 12.46 23.80 2.58
N GLU A 110 13.29 24.72 2.10
CA GLU A 110 13.59 25.98 2.79
C GLU A 110 12.29 26.79 3.01
N ALA A 111 11.46 26.92 1.97
CA ALA A 111 10.20 27.66 2.03
C ALA A 111 9.14 27.00 2.94
N GLU A 112 9.03 25.66 2.91
CA GLU A 112 7.93 24.96 3.58
C GLU A 112 8.29 24.41 4.96
N VAL A 113 9.58 24.22 5.26
CA VAL A 113 10.08 23.65 6.52
C VAL A 113 10.94 24.67 7.27
N GLU A 114 12.11 25.03 6.72
CA GLU A 114 13.12 25.80 7.46
C GLU A 114 12.61 27.19 7.87
N ASN A 115 11.98 27.91 6.95
CA ASN A 115 11.41 29.24 7.20
C ASN A 115 10.21 29.24 8.17
N LYS A 116 9.66 28.07 8.49
CA LYS A 116 8.57 27.93 9.47
C LYS A 116 9.07 27.58 10.86
N ILE A 117 10.37 27.34 11.04
CA ILE A 117 10.98 27.10 12.34
C ILE A 117 11.09 28.44 13.06
N GLN A 118 10.39 28.59 14.18
CA GLN A 118 10.55 29.77 15.04
C GLN A 118 11.95 29.74 15.68
N PRO A 119 12.66 30.87 15.70
CA PRO A 119 13.93 30.95 16.40
C PRO A 119 13.70 30.69 17.89
N VAL A 120 14.52 29.82 18.48
CA VAL A 120 14.46 29.53 19.92
C VAL A 120 14.94 30.77 20.68
N SER A 121 14.14 31.22 21.64
CA SER A 121 14.46 32.38 22.47
C SER A 121 15.47 32.05 23.57
N GLN A 122 16.19 33.05 24.06
CA GLN A 122 17.14 32.88 25.16
C GLN A 122 16.44 32.40 26.44
N GLU A 123 15.22 32.90 26.68
CA GLU A 123 14.38 32.54 27.80
C GLU A 123 13.95 31.07 27.76
N GLU A 124 13.61 30.55 26.58
CA GLU A 124 13.30 29.13 26.39
C GLU A 124 14.53 28.24 26.62
N VAL A 125 15.71 28.68 26.19
CA VAL A 125 16.97 27.98 26.44
C VAL A 125 17.26 27.90 27.94
N GLU A 126 17.13 29.02 28.65
CA GLU A 126 17.36 29.09 30.10
C GLU A 126 16.34 28.28 30.90
N ALA A 127 15.07 28.34 30.51
CA ALA A 127 14.01 27.53 31.11
C ALA A 127 14.28 26.04 30.91
N TRP A 128 14.60 25.62 29.68
CA TRP A 128 14.94 24.24 29.38
C TRP A 128 16.16 23.77 30.16
N TYR A 129 17.21 24.60 30.25
CA TYR A 129 18.42 24.27 31.01
C TYR A 129 18.11 24.02 32.48
N ARG A 130 17.41 24.94 33.14
CA ARG A 130 16.99 24.82 34.55
C ARG A 130 16.18 23.53 34.77
N ASP A 131 15.23 23.25 33.88
CA ASP A 131 14.34 22.09 34.01
C ASP A 131 15.06 20.75 33.75
N ASN A 132 16.22 20.77 33.08
CA ASN A 132 17.00 19.58 32.71
C ASN A 132 18.35 19.46 33.44
N GLN A 133 18.71 20.37 34.35
CA GLN A 133 20.01 20.40 35.04
C GLN A 133 20.42 19.05 35.66
N ALA A 134 19.47 18.31 36.25
CA ALA A 134 19.74 17.02 36.87
C ALA A 134 20.21 15.92 35.89
N ARG A 135 19.96 16.10 34.58
CA ARG A 135 20.31 15.14 33.51
C ARG A 135 21.58 15.51 32.76
N ILE A 136 21.97 16.79 32.76
CA ILE A 136 23.04 17.34 31.91
C ILE A 136 24.44 17.15 32.56
N GLY A 137 24.50 16.92 33.89
CA GLY A 137 25.75 16.84 34.65
C GLY A 137 26.30 15.45 34.97
N ARG A 138 25.89 14.36 34.29
CA ARG A 138 26.48 13.02 34.51
C ARG A 138 27.50 12.69 33.41
N PRO A 139 28.79 12.44 33.76
CA PRO A 139 29.79 11.98 32.80
C PRO A 139 29.46 10.59 32.24
#